data_AF-A0A2J7PTI5-F1
#
_entry.id   AF-A0A2J7PTI5-F1
#
_cell.length_a   1.000
_cell.length_b   1.000
_cell.length_c   1.000
_cell.angle_alpha   90.00
_cell.angle_beta   90.00
_cell.angle_gamma   90.00
#
_symmetry.space_group_name_H-M   'P 1'
#
loop_
_entity.id
_entity.type
_entity.pdbx_description
1 polymer ?
#
loop_
_entity_poly.entity_id
_entity_poly.type
_entity_poly.pdbx_seq_one_letter_code
_entity_poly.pdbx_strand_id
1 'polypeptide(L)'
;MDWSTLYPNYFTRAKSVGTTAQTKSVEFADIGCGYGGLLAGRQSVHDEKRSGQPSIITDDLVELVREHVMENRRVTIAELSSHVPQISCTLLHEIVMEHLLFRKLCPRWVPKQLTPEHKTKCMESAFTFLQWYRDDGDEFLDRIITDDETWIAHFTPETKQVNALASQWIFV
;
A
#
# COMPACT_ATOMS: atom_id res chain seq x y z
N MET A 1 1.35 -13.54 -10.96
CA MET A 1 2.42 -14.55 -10.81
C MET A 1 2.81 -14.60 -9.37
N ASP A 2 2.52 -15.73 -8.74
CA ASP A 2 2.80 -16.00 -7.34
C ASP A 2 4.24 -16.52 -7.21
N TRP A 3 5.14 -15.71 -6.65
CA TRP A 3 6.54 -16.10 -6.50
C TRP A 3 6.75 -17.06 -5.32
N SER A 4 5.74 -17.26 -4.48
CA SER A 4 5.82 -18.18 -3.35
C SER A 4 5.91 -19.65 -3.76
N THR A 5 5.39 -20.00 -4.95
CA THR A 5 5.46 -21.36 -5.50
C THR A 5 6.84 -21.73 -6.02
N LEU A 6 7.63 -20.74 -6.47
CA LEU A 6 8.98 -20.97 -7.01
C LEU A 6 10.07 -20.84 -5.95
N TYR A 7 9.85 -20.06 -4.88
CA TYR A 7 10.85 -19.78 -3.86
C TYR A 7 10.25 -19.84 -2.44
N PRO A 8 9.84 -21.04 -1.97
CA PRO A 8 9.11 -21.21 -0.71
C PRO A 8 9.90 -20.79 0.54
N ASN A 9 11.24 -20.83 0.48
CA ASN A 9 12.12 -20.56 1.61
C ASN A 9 12.16 -19.09 2.07
N TYR A 10 11.61 -18.16 1.27
CA TYR A 10 11.62 -16.72 1.57
C TYR A 10 10.28 -16.17 2.07
N PHE A 11 9.22 -17.00 2.10
CA PHE A 11 7.84 -16.54 2.37
C PHE A 11 7.18 -17.23 3.59
N THR A 12 7.97 -17.79 4.52
CA THR A 12 7.44 -18.48 5.70
C THR A 12 6.60 -17.55 6.59
N ARG A 13 5.27 -17.65 6.45
CA ARG A 13 4.30 -16.95 7.29
C ARG A 13 3.71 -17.90 8.31
N ALA A 14 4.00 -17.64 9.58
CA ALA A 14 3.33 -18.25 10.73
C ALA A 14 1.82 -17.97 10.69
N LYS A 15 1.01 -19.02 10.78
CA LYS A 15 -0.44 -18.92 10.99
C LYS A 15 -0.71 -19.00 12.50
N SER A 16 -1.17 -17.91 13.09
CA SER A 16 -1.75 -17.91 14.44
C SER A 16 -3.19 -18.43 14.40
N VAL A 17 -3.44 -19.44 15.22
CA VAL A 17 -4.74 -20.03 15.54
C VAL A 17 -5.46 -19.14 16.58
N GLY A 18 -6.79 -19.04 16.49
CA GLY A 18 -7.63 -18.49 17.55
C GLY A 18 -9.13 -18.74 17.32
N THR A 19 -9.67 -19.75 17.99
CA THR A 19 -11.11 -20.08 18.19
C THR A 19 -11.68 -19.09 19.24
N THR A 20 -12.97 -18.68 19.29
CA THR A 20 -14.13 -19.37 19.88
C THR A 20 -15.41 -18.49 19.79
N ALA A 21 -16.57 -19.13 19.89
CA ALA A 21 -17.95 -18.68 19.63
C ALA A 21 -18.62 -17.76 20.69
N GLN A 22 -19.69 -17.02 20.31
CA GLN A 22 -21.06 -17.17 20.86
C GLN A 22 -22.10 -16.20 20.25
N THR A 23 -23.38 -16.60 20.37
CA THR A 23 -24.56 -16.16 19.61
C THR A 23 -25.47 -15.22 20.42
N LYS A 24 -25.93 -14.13 19.77
CA LYS A 24 -27.13 -13.26 19.94
C LYS A 24 -27.83 -13.08 21.31
N SER A 25 -28.16 -11.82 21.62
CA SER A 25 -29.47 -11.42 22.18
C SER A 25 -29.81 -9.97 21.81
N VAL A 26 -31.10 -9.71 21.58
CA VAL A 26 -31.69 -8.35 21.51
C VAL A 26 -32.22 -8.05 22.89
N GLU A 27 -31.89 -6.88 23.44
CA GLU A 27 -32.47 -6.39 24.69
C GLU A 27 -33.40 -5.21 24.40
N PHE A 28 -34.66 -5.34 24.81
CA PHE A 28 -35.60 -4.24 24.90
C PHE A 28 -35.45 -3.57 26.27
N ALA A 29 -35.52 -2.24 26.32
CA ALA A 29 -35.70 -1.50 27.56
C ALA A 29 -36.76 -0.40 27.36
N ASP A 30 -37.64 -0.29 28.35
CA ASP A 30 -38.85 0.50 28.36
C ASP A 30 -38.62 2.01 28.13
N ILE A 31 -39.50 2.62 27.34
CA ILE A 31 -39.63 4.07 27.20
C ILE A 31 -40.30 4.61 28.47
N GLY A 32 -39.49 4.88 29.49
CA GLY A 32 -39.91 5.58 30.70
C GLY A 32 -39.45 7.04 30.69
N CYS A 33 -40.34 7.97 30.32
CA CYS A 33 -40.18 9.38 30.66
C CYS A 33 -40.56 9.56 32.13
N GLY A 34 -39.62 9.96 33.00
CA GLY A 34 -39.93 10.16 34.42
C GLY A 34 -38.85 10.92 35.18
N TYR A 35 -39.20 12.10 35.66
CA TYR A 35 -38.44 12.95 36.59
C TYR A 35 -38.14 12.20 37.90
N GLY A 36 -37.14 11.30 37.92
CA GLY A 36 -36.78 10.46 39.07
C GLY A 36 -35.47 10.85 39.79
N GLY A 37 -34.77 11.88 39.32
CA GLY A 37 -33.41 12.20 39.79
C GLY A 37 -33.29 13.01 41.08
N LEU A 38 -34.38 13.56 41.61
CA LEU A 38 -34.32 14.57 42.69
C LEU A 38 -34.44 14.03 44.12
N LEU A 39 -34.68 12.72 44.31
CA LEU A 39 -34.85 12.13 45.66
C LEU A 39 -33.72 11.19 46.10
N ALA A 40 -32.73 10.91 45.23
CA ALA A 40 -31.52 10.20 45.63
C ALA A 40 -30.38 11.21 45.74
N GLY A 41 -29.86 11.41 46.96
CA GLY A 41 -28.78 12.35 47.28
C GLY A 41 -27.50 12.08 46.49
N ARG A 42 -27.43 12.57 45.25
CA ARG A 42 -26.23 12.55 44.42
C ARG A 42 -25.30 13.68 44.90
N GLN A 43 -24.20 13.30 45.56
CA GLN A 43 -23.12 14.21 45.99
C GLN A 43 -22.06 14.47 44.90
N SER A 44 -22.21 13.88 43.71
CA SER A 44 -21.28 14.07 42.59
C SER A 44 -21.84 15.06 41.57
N VAL A 45 -21.09 16.15 41.32
CA VAL A 45 -21.38 17.16 40.29
C VAL A 45 -20.85 16.74 38.91
N HIS A 46 -20.06 15.66 38.84
CA HIS A 46 -19.49 15.19 37.58
C HIS A 46 -20.48 14.35 36.79
N ASP A 47 -20.57 14.63 35.50
CA ASP A 47 -21.30 13.83 34.52
C ASP A 47 -20.81 12.37 34.57
N GLU A 48 -21.76 11.42 34.68
CA GLU A 48 -21.47 10.01 34.45
C GLU A 48 -21.01 9.79 33.00
N LYS A 49 -20.32 8.68 32.72
CA LYS A 49 -19.93 8.30 31.35
C LYS A 49 -21.17 8.25 30.47
N ARG A 50 -21.38 9.32 29.69
CA ARG A 50 -22.42 9.35 28.67
C ARG A 50 -22.08 8.29 27.62
N SER A 51 -23.06 7.50 27.22
CA SER A 51 -22.97 6.78 25.94
C SER A 51 -22.80 7.84 24.86
N GLY A 52 -21.58 7.94 24.31
CA GLY A 52 -21.29 8.86 23.22
C GLY A 52 -22.11 8.49 21.97
N GLN A 53 -22.11 9.38 20.98
CA GLN A 53 -22.63 9.06 19.66
C GLN A 53 -21.85 7.85 19.10
N PRO A 54 -22.54 6.84 18.53
CA PRO A 54 -21.85 5.72 17.90
C PRO A 54 -20.89 6.25 16.84
N SER A 55 -19.65 5.75 16.87
CA SER A 55 -18.69 5.95 15.79
C SER A 55 -19.33 5.50 14.48
N ILE A 56 -19.36 6.38 13.48
CA ILE A 56 -19.80 6.02 12.11
C ILE A 56 -18.84 4.98 11.52
N ILE A 57 -17.59 4.98 11.99
CA ILE A 57 -16.53 4.07 11.58
C ILE A 57 -16.65 2.80 12.44
N THR A 58 -17.22 1.75 11.86
CA THR A 58 -17.24 0.41 12.46
C THR A 58 -16.03 -0.40 11.99
N ASP A 59 -15.57 -1.36 12.79
CA ASP A 59 -14.42 -2.21 12.43
C ASP A 59 -14.69 -2.99 11.14
N ASP A 60 -15.93 -3.46 10.93
CA ASP A 60 -16.37 -4.12 9.69
C ASP A 60 -16.18 -3.24 8.45
N LEU A 61 -16.40 -1.93 8.60
CA LEU A 61 -16.25 -0.96 7.52
C LEU A 61 -14.78 -0.75 7.16
N VAL A 62 -13.94 -0.62 8.18
CA VAL A 62 -12.48 -0.47 8.02
C VAL A 62 -11.92 -1.70 7.31
N GLU A 63 -12.38 -2.88 7.68
CA GLU A 63 -11.97 -4.14 7.08
C GLU A 63 -12.43 -4.25 5.61
N LEU A 64 -13.67 -3.87 5.31
CA LEU A 64 -14.19 -3.85 3.94
C LEU A 64 -13.37 -2.92 3.02
N VAL A 65 -13.01 -1.72 3.52
CA VAL A 65 -12.15 -0.77 2.78
C VAL A 65 -10.75 -1.34 2.60
N ARG A 66 -10.20 -2.02 3.62
CA ARG A 66 -8.89 -2.68 3.55
C ARG A 66 -8.86 -3.72 2.45
N GLU A 67 -9.88 -4.56 2.34
CA GLU A 67 -9.98 -5.60 1.31
C GLU A 67 -9.98 -5.00 -0.10
N HIS A 68 -10.79 -3.96 -0.35
CA HIS A 68 -10.83 -3.28 -1.65
C HIS A 68 -9.48 -2.68 -2.05
N VAL A 69 -8.80 -2.01 -1.10
CA VAL A 69 -7.46 -1.44 -1.37
C VAL A 69 -6.42 -2.54 -1.59
N MET A 70 -6.56 -3.71 -0.95
CA MET A 70 -5.66 -4.82 -1.15
C MET A 70 -5.87 -5.56 -2.47
N GLU A 71 -7.11 -5.67 -2.94
CA GLU A 71 -7.44 -6.21 -4.25
C GLU A 71 -6.86 -5.35 -5.37
N ASN A 72 -7.04 -4.02 -5.28
CA ASN A 72 -6.44 -3.07 -6.20
C ASN A 72 -5.70 -1.93 -5.45
N ARG A 73 -4.38 -2.09 -5.32
CA ARG A 73 -3.51 -1.10 -4.66
C ARG A 73 -3.43 0.26 -5.38
N ARG A 74 -4.01 0.39 -6.58
CA ARG A 74 -4.04 1.63 -7.37
C ARG A 74 -5.40 2.32 -7.34
N VAL A 75 -6.35 1.81 -6.54
CA VAL A 75 -7.71 2.36 -6.44
C VAL A 75 -7.68 3.79 -5.91
N THR A 76 -8.52 4.63 -6.50
CA THR A 76 -8.73 6.02 -6.06
C THR A 76 -9.85 6.11 -5.03
N ILE A 77 -9.87 7.18 -4.23
CA ILE A 77 -10.96 7.42 -3.26
C ILE A 77 -12.34 7.50 -3.97
N ALA A 78 -12.39 8.03 -5.20
CA ALA A 78 -13.61 8.11 -5.99
C ALA A 78 -14.11 6.72 -6.43
N GLU A 79 -13.21 5.85 -6.90
CA GLU A 79 -13.55 4.46 -7.22
C GLU A 79 -13.99 3.70 -5.96
N LEU A 80 -13.29 3.86 -4.83
CA LEU A 80 -13.71 3.29 -3.55
C LEU A 80 -15.13 3.74 -3.15
N SER A 81 -15.46 5.01 -3.35
CA SER A 81 -16.81 5.53 -3.09
C SER A 81 -17.87 4.90 -4.00
N SER A 82 -17.52 4.55 -5.24
CA SER A 82 -18.43 3.83 -6.13
C SER A 82 -18.70 2.38 -5.67
N HIS A 83 -17.70 1.72 -5.07
CA HIS A 83 -17.83 0.37 -4.52
C HIS A 83 -18.52 0.34 -3.15
N VAL A 84 -18.36 1.40 -2.35
CA VAL A 84 -18.97 1.53 -1.03
C VAL A 84 -19.77 2.85 -0.94
N PRO A 85 -20.95 2.92 -1.59
CA PRO A 85 -21.72 4.16 -1.73
C PRO A 85 -22.30 4.69 -0.42
N GLN A 86 -22.24 3.89 0.65
CA GLN A 86 -22.75 4.23 1.98
C GLN A 86 -21.81 5.20 2.73
N ILE A 87 -20.59 5.43 2.22
CA ILE A 87 -19.56 6.25 2.87
C ILE A 87 -19.22 7.47 2.01
N SER A 88 -19.06 8.62 2.64
CA SER A 88 -18.57 9.82 1.97
C SER A 88 -17.07 9.72 1.63
N CYS A 89 -16.63 10.42 0.58
CA CYS A 89 -15.22 10.46 0.18
C CYS A 89 -14.28 10.94 1.28
N THR A 90 -14.73 11.85 2.16
CA THR A 90 -13.93 12.36 3.29
C THR A 90 -13.71 11.30 4.35
N LEU A 91 -14.74 10.53 4.70
CA LEU A 91 -14.62 9.41 5.63
C LEU A 91 -13.77 8.28 5.06
N LEU A 92 -13.89 7.98 3.77
CA LEU A 92 -13.00 7.02 3.10
C LEU A 92 -11.54 7.46 3.16
N HIS A 93 -11.28 8.74 2.96
CA HIS A 93 -9.94 9.30 3.08
C HIS A 93 -9.38 9.17 4.51
N GLU A 94 -10.19 9.48 5.52
CA GLU A 94 -9.85 9.31 6.94
C GLU A 94 -9.58 7.84 7.29
N ILE A 95 -10.44 6.92 6.86
CA ILE A 95 -10.25 5.47 7.06
C ILE A 95 -8.94 4.99 6.43
N VAL A 96 -8.66 5.38 5.18
CA VAL A 96 -7.45 4.95 4.48
C VAL A 96 -6.18 5.53 5.12
N MET A 97 -6.19 6.80 5.54
CA MET A 97 -4.98 7.47 6.04
C MET A 97 -4.75 7.36 7.54
N GLU A 98 -5.80 7.41 8.35
CA GLU A 98 -5.71 7.48 9.81
C GLU A 98 -5.97 6.11 10.47
N HIS A 99 -6.91 5.32 9.96
CA HIS A 99 -7.20 4.00 10.52
C HIS A 99 -6.34 2.88 9.92
N LEU A 100 -6.22 2.85 8.59
CA LEU A 100 -5.40 1.85 7.87
C LEU A 100 -3.94 2.28 7.71
N LEU A 101 -3.63 3.56 7.97
CA LEU A 101 -2.29 4.14 7.86
C LEU A 101 -1.66 3.98 6.47
N PHE A 102 -2.47 3.85 5.42
CA PHE A 102 -1.98 3.80 4.06
C PHE A 102 -1.55 5.19 3.59
N ARG A 103 -0.46 5.20 2.83
CA ARG A 103 0.11 6.40 2.25
C ARG A 103 0.12 6.28 0.73
N LYS A 104 -0.23 7.37 0.05
CA LYS A 104 -0.13 7.45 -1.40
C LYS A 104 1.34 7.51 -1.81
N LEU A 105 1.77 6.55 -2.62
CA LEU A 105 3.11 6.52 -3.21
C LEU A 105 3.01 6.81 -4.71
N CYS A 106 4.02 7.50 -5.24
CA CYS A 106 4.15 7.66 -6.69
C CYS A 106 4.63 6.35 -7.31
N PRO A 107 4.03 5.88 -8.43
CA PRO A 107 4.56 4.74 -9.15
C PRO A 107 6.00 4.96 -9.57
N ARG A 108 6.85 3.94 -9.41
CA ARG A 108 8.21 3.94 -9.95
C ARG A 108 8.17 3.59 -11.44
N TRP A 109 8.91 4.35 -12.24
CA TRP A 109 9.12 4.02 -13.66
C TRP A 109 9.87 2.70 -13.80
N VAL A 110 9.38 1.82 -14.67
CA VAL A 110 10.02 0.55 -15.01
C VAL A 110 10.42 0.62 -16.48
N PRO A 111 11.72 0.47 -16.84
CA PRO A 111 12.20 0.69 -18.20
C PRO A 111 11.53 -0.19 -19.27
N LYS A 112 11.15 -1.42 -18.91
CA LYS A 112 10.57 -2.38 -19.86
C LYS A 112 9.56 -3.30 -19.18
N GLN A 113 8.48 -3.60 -19.88
CA GLN A 113 7.56 -4.68 -19.48
C GLN A 113 8.17 -6.04 -19.89
N LEU A 114 8.61 -6.81 -18.90
CA LEU A 114 9.24 -8.11 -19.13
C LEU A 114 8.21 -9.23 -19.34
N THR A 115 8.45 -10.07 -20.35
CA THR A 115 7.71 -11.33 -20.55
C THR A 115 8.15 -12.38 -19.51
N PRO A 116 7.36 -13.45 -19.29
CA PRO A 116 7.74 -14.52 -18.36
C PRO A 116 9.12 -15.12 -18.67
N GLU A 117 9.43 -15.32 -19.95
CA GLU A 117 10.70 -15.92 -20.41
C GLU A 117 11.89 -15.01 -20.08
N HIS A 118 11.75 -13.69 -20.28
CA HIS A 118 12.77 -12.71 -19.90
C HIS A 118 13.04 -12.73 -18.40
N LYS A 119 11.99 -12.92 -17.57
CA LYS A 119 12.13 -12.99 -16.11
C LYS A 119 12.87 -14.25 -15.69
N THR A 120 12.53 -15.40 -16.27
CA THR A 120 13.21 -16.67 -16.01
C THR A 120 14.69 -16.57 -16.37
N LYS A 121 15.00 -16.08 -17.58
CA LYS A 121 16.40 -15.92 -18.02
C LYS A 121 17.20 -14.96 -17.14
N CYS A 122 16.59 -13.85 -16.74
CA CYS A 122 17.21 -12.88 -15.83
C CYS A 122 17.50 -13.52 -14.46
N MET A 123 16.55 -14.28 -13.93
CA MET A 123 16.67 -14.97 -12.64
C MET A 123 17.71 -16.09 -12.67
N GLU A 124 17.75 -16.90 -13.72
CA GLU A 124 18.78 -17.93 -13.92
C GLU A 124 20.18 -17.31 -13.97
N SER A 125 20.34 -16.24 -14.77
CA SER A 125 21.62 -15.53 -14.88
C SER A 125 22.04 -14.96 -13.51
N ALA A 126 21.13 -14.28 -12.80
CA ALA A 126 21.38 -13.73 -11.47
C ALA A 126 21.73 -14.82 -10.45
N PHE A 127 21.10 -15.99 -10.54
CA PHE A 127 21.41 -17.12 -9.67
C PHE A 127 22.80 -17.69 -9.95
N THR A 128 23.20 -17.82 -11.21
CA THR A 128 24.57 -18.22 -11.59
C THR A 128 25.60 -17.23 -11.06
N PHE A 129 25.38 -15.93 -11.25
CA PHE A 129 26.28 -14.90 -10.69
C PHE A 129 26.35 -14.96 -9.16
N LEU A 130 25.22 -15.21 -8.48
CA LEU A 130 25.18 -15.37 -7.03
C LEU A 130 25.93 -16.62 -6.56
N GLN A 131 25.88 -17.72 -7.30
CA GLN A 131 26.64 -18.93 -6.99
C GLN A 131 28.14 -18.67 -7.13
N TRP A 132 28.58 -18.07 -8.22
CA TRP A 132 30.00 -17.71 -8.39
C TRP A 132 30.50 -16.77 -7.31
N TYR A 133 29.67 -15.78 -6.92
CA TYR A 133 30.02 -14.91 -5.80
C TYR A 133 30.12 -15.67 -4.46
N ARG A 134 29.32 -16.72 -4.24
CA ARG A 134 29.43 -17.54 -3.03
C ARG A 134 30.69 -18.39 -2.99
N ASP A 135 31.13 -18.87 -4.15
CA ASP A 135 32.28 -19.77 -4.27
C ASP A 135 33.61 -18.99 -4.21
N ASP A 136 33.71 -17.89 -4.96
CA ASP A 136 34.94 -17.12 -5.14
C ASP A 136 34.98 -15.81 -4.33
N GLY A 137 33.85 -15.39 -3.72
CA GLY A 137 33.78 -14.16 -2.95
C GLY A 137 34.03 -12.90 -3.78
N ASP A 138 34.71 -11.92 -3.19
CA ASP A 138 35.00 -10.64 -3.85
C ASP A 138 36.03 -10.76 -4.99
N GLU A 139 36.88 -11.81 -5.00
CA GLU A 139 37.83 -12.04 -6.11
C GLU A 139 37.12 -12.24 -7.46
N PHE A 140 35.88 -12.75 -7.43
CA PHE A 140 35.06 -12.86 -8.63
C PHE A 140 34.72 -11.47 -9.19
N LEU A 141 34.38 -10.51 -8.34
CA LEU A 141 34.01 -9.15 -8.76
C LEU A 141 35.19 -8.42 -9.39
N ASP A 142 36.40 -8.62 -8.88
CA ASP A 142 37.64 -8.03 -9.41
C ASP A 142 37.94 -8.46 -10.86
N ARG A 143 37.37 -9.59 -11.30
CA ARG A 143 37.54 -10.10 -12.67
C ARG A 143 36.52 -9.52 -13.66
N ILE A 144 35.50 -8.80 -13.19
CA ILE A 144 34.44 -8.24 -14.04
C ILE A 144 34.83 -6.83 -14.47
N ILE A 145 34.86 -6.62 -15.79
CA ILE A 145 34.92 -5.28 -16.38
C ILE A 145 33.57 -5.03 -17.05
N THR A 146 32.89 -3.95 -16.66
CA THR A 146 31.63 -3.52 -17.27
C THR A 146 31.85 -2.23 -18.07
N ASP A 147 31.09 -2.09 -19.14
CA ASP A 147 31.07 -0.89 -19.98
C ASP A 147 29.62 -0.60 -20.40
N ASP A 148 29.24 0.67 -20.49
CA ASP A 148 27.91 1.12 -20.91
C ASP A 148 27.97 2.52 -21.51
N GLU A 149 27.14 2.78 -22.51
CA GLU A 149 27.10 4.05 -23.22
C GLU A 149 25.97 4.93 -22.66
N THR A 150 26.33 6.08 -22.10
CA THR A 150 25.35 7.07 -21.63
C THR A 150 25.29 8.27 -22.56
N TRP A 151 24.07 8.59 -23.04
CA TRP A 151 23.84 9.77 -23.87
C TRP A 151 23.99 11.05 -23.04
N ILE A 152 24.90 11.94 -23.47
CA ILE A 152 25.06 13.27 -22.88
C ILE A 152 24.45 14.29 -23.84
N ALA A 153 23.39 14.97 -23.38
CA ALA A 153 22.78 16.04 -24.15
C ALA A 153 23.71 17.26 -24.16
N HIS A 154 24.18 17.65 -25.35
CA HIS A 154 24.88 18.92 -25.54
C HIS A 154 23.85 20.04 -25.76
N PHE A 155 23.85 21.06 -24.91
CA PHE A 155 23.00 22.22 -25.08
C PHE A 155 23.67 23.23 -26.02
N THR A 156 23.10 23.41 -27.20
CA THR A 156 23.49 24.49 -28.11
C THR A 156 22.57 25.69 -27.84
N PRO A 157 23.07 26.81 -27.25
CA PRO A 157 22.25 27.99 -27.08
C PRO A 157 21.85 28.53 -28.46
N GLU A 158 20.56 28.78 -28.67
CA GLU A 158 20.05 29.40 -29.89
C GLU A 158 20.68 30.79 -30.07
N THR A 159 21.64 30.91 -30.99
CA THR A 159 22.00 32.21 -31.55
C THR A 159 20.81 32.70 -32.38
N LYS A 160 20.41 33.96 -32.16
CA LYS A 160 19.23 34.64 -32.74
C LYS A 160 19.17 34.71 -34.28
N GLN A 161 20.01 33.98 -35.00
CA GLN A 161 19.90 33.85 -36.44
C GLN A 161 19.99 32.38 -36.83
N VAL A 162 18.98 31.97 -37.59
CA VAL A 162 18.80 30.73 -38.33
C VAL A 162 18.12 29.59 -37.55
N ASN A 163 16.78 29.64 -37.58
CA ASN A 163 15.92 28.47 -37.55
C ASN A 163 16.23 27.57 -38.75
N ALA A 164 16.70 26.35 -38.49
CA ALA A 164 16.36 25.08 -39.17
C ALA A 164 17.54 24.09 -39.08
N LEU A 165 17.32 23.00 -38.33
CA LEU A 165 18.03 21.72 -38.40
C LEU A 165 19.52 21.70 -37.97
N ALA A 166 19.80 21.52 -36.67
CA ALA A 166 21.02 20.80 -36.22
C ALA A 166 21.00 20.46 -34.72
N SER A 167 20.30 19.39 -34.32
CA SER A 167 20.74 18.62 -33.14
C SER A 167 21.71 17.56 -33.66
N GLN A 168 23.01 17.84 -33.59
CA GLN A 168 24.03 16.87 -33.97
C GLN A 168 24.53 16.15 -32.73
N TRP A 169 24.40 14.82 -32.73
CA TRP A 169 24.97 13.94 -31.72
C TRP A 169 26.44 13.68 -32.06
N ILE A 170 27.32 13.77 -31.08
CA ILE A 170 28.75 13.50 -31.22
C ILE A 170 29.05 12.21 -30.44
N PHE A 171 29.73 11.26 -31.10
CA PHE A 171 30.33 10.10 -30.46
C PHE A 171 31.71 10.48 -29.91
N VAL A 172 32.02 10.07 -28.68
CA VAL A 172 33.37 10.13 -28.11
C VAL A 172 33.87 8.71 -27.94
#